data_AF-A0A270B6G3-F1
#
_entry.id   AF-A0A270B6G3-F1
#
_cell.length_a   1.000
_cell.length_b   1.000
_cell.length_c   1.000
_cell.angle_alpha   90.00
_cell.angle_beta   90.00
_cell.angle_gamma   90.00
#
_symmetry.space_group_name_H-M   'P 1'
#
loop_
_entity.id
_entity.type
_entity.pdbx_description
1 polymer ?
#
loop_
_entity_poly.entity_id
_entity_poly.type
_entity_poly.pdbx_seq_one_letter_code
_entity_poly.pdbx_strand_id
1 'polypeptide(L)'
;MLTYMDPSQNLAHYLDETVNSRIPILVTRKARKGNVVIMAEEELAGWHETVHLLSSPRNADRLLQSVRDAKHSSLQERILPQPDQNKAL
;
A
#
# COMPACT_ATOMS: atom_id res chain seq x y z
N MET A 1 -10.45 -7.28 8.61
CA MET A 1 -10.81 -8.66 9.02
C MET A 1 -10.22 -9.58 7.97
N LEU A 2 -9.44 -10.60 8.34
CA LEU A 2 -8.86 -11.54 7.37
C LEU A 2 -9.88 -12.63 7.06
N THR A 3 -10.05 -12.96 5.79
CA THR A 3 -10.89 -14.09 5.34
C THR A 3 -10.04 -15.36 5.31
N TYR A 4 -10.62 -16.50 5.70
CA TYR A 4 -9.97 -17.81 5.69
C TYR A 4 -10.41 -18.62 4.46
N MET A 5 -9.45 -19.28 3.81
CA MET A 5 -9.69 -20.09 2.61
C MET A 5 -9.19 -21.53 2.78
N ASP A 6 -10.03 -22.52 2.42
CA ASP A 6 -9.58 -23.90 2.17
C ASP A 6 -9.04 -24.01 0.72
N PRO A 7 -7.76 -24.40 0.51
CA PRO A 7 -7.16 -24.52 -0.82
C PRO A 7 -7.89 -25.43 -1.80
N SER A 8 -8.80 -26.31 -1.35
CA SER A 8 -9.56 -27.19 -2.24
C SER A 8 -10.75 -26.49 -2.92
N GLN A 9 -11.07 -25.25 -2.54
CA GLN A 9 -12.18 -24.48 -3.10
C GLN A 9 -11.72 -23.59 -4.27
N ASN A 10 -12.67 -23.15 -5.10
CA ASN A 10 -12.48 -22.41 -6.35
C ASN A 10 -11.55 -21.18 -6.18
N LEU A 11 -10.26 -21.35 -6.52
CA LEU A 11 -9.23 -20.32 -6.37
C LEU A 11 -9.55 -19.02 -7.12
N ALA A 12 -10.18 -19.11 -8.30
CA ALA A 12 -10.53 -17.94 -9.09
C ALA A 12 -11.45 -16.98 -8.33
N HIS A 13 -12.44 -17.53 -7.62
CA HIS A 13 -13.36 -16.74 -6.80
C HIS A 13 -12.63 -15.90 -5.74
N TYR A 14 -11.67 -16.50 -5.03
CA TYR A 14 -10.92 -15.81 -3.98
C TYR A 14 -9.91 -14.80 -4.52
N LEU A 15 -9.33 -15.05 -5.70
CA LEU A 15 -8.50 -14.05 -6.39
C LEU A 15 -9.34 -12.82 -6.76
N ASP A 16 -10.52 -13.03 -7.36
CA ASP A 16 -11.45 -11.96 -7.72
C ASP A 16 -11.94 -11.20 -6.47
N GLU A 17 -12.31 -11.92 -5.41
CA GLU A 17 -12.72 -11.32 -4.14
C GLU A 17 -11.61 -10.44 -3.55
N THR A 18 -10.37 -10.92 -3.54
CA THR A 18 -9.23 -10.18 -3.00
C THR A 18 -8.99 -8.87 -3.76
N VAL A 19 -9.06 -8.91 -5.09
CA VAL A 19 -8.88 -7.72 -5.94
C VAL A 19 -10.01 -6.71 -5.71
N ASN A 20 -11.27 -7.18 -5.70
CA ASN A 20 -12.44 -6.32 -5.58
C ASN A 20 -12.62 -5.72 -4.19
N SER A 21 -12.35 -6.50 -3.14
CA SER A 21 -12.51 -6.05 -1.75
C SER A 21 -11.29 -5.31 -1.22
N ARG A 22 -10.11 -5.51 -1.83
CA ARG A 22 -8.80 -5.10 -1.31
C ARG A 22 -8.50 -5.65 0.09
N ILE A 23 -9.15 -6.75 0.48
CA ILE A 23 -8.94 -7.43 1.76
C ILE A 23 -8.01 -8.63 1.53
N PRO A 24 -6.88 -8.73 2.23
CA PRO A 24 -6.02 -9.90 2.17
C PRO A 24 -6.71 -11.16 2.73
N ILE A 25 -6.48 -12.30 2.08
CA ILE A 25 -7.00 -13.61 2.48
C ILE A 25 -5.86 -14.46 3.05
N LEU A 26 -6.05 -15.01 4.25
CA LEU A 26 -5.11 -15.92 4.87
C LEU A 26 -5.45 -17.36 4.49
N VAL A 27 -4.53 -18.00 3.76
CA VAL A 27 -4.66 -19.39 3.35
C VAL A 27 -3.94 -20.27 4.37
N THR A 28 -4.72 -21.04 5.13
CA THR A 28 -4.21 -22.00 6.11
C THR A 28 -4.01 -23.36 5.46
N ARG A 29 -2.82 -23.95 5.60
CA ARG A 29 -2.48 -25.22 4.96
C ARG A 29 -2.41 -26.34 6.00
N LYS A 30 -2.91 -27.52 5.63
CA LYS A 30 -2.82 -28.72 6.48
C LYS A 30 -1.37 -29.23 6.52
N ALA A 31 -0.99 -29.81 7.66
CA ALA A 31 0.38 -30.25 8.00
C ALA A 31 1.42 -29.11 8.06
N ARG A 32 2.66 -29.41 8.50
CA ARG A 32 3.79 -28.48 8.81
C ARG A 32 4.25 -27.53 7.67
N LYS A 33 3.42 -27.25 6.68
CA LYS A 33 3.67 -26.29 5.60
C LYS A 33 3.06 -24.95 6.05
N GLY A 34 3.89 -23.92 6.19
CA GLY A 34 3.46 -22.60 6.68
C GLY A 34 2.31 -21.97 5.89
N ASN A 35 1.61 -21.03 6.53
CA ASN A 35 0.49 -20.30 5.94
C ASN A 35 0.98 -19.30 4.88
N VAL A 36 0.10 -18.93 3.96
CA VAL A 36 0.36 -17.89 2.95
C VAL A 36 -0.76 -16.86 2.94
N VAL A 37 -0.46 -15.66 2.48
CA VAL A 37 -1.43 -14.58 2.29
C VAL A 37 -1.60 -14.33 0.79
N ILE A 38 -2.85 -14.22 0.35
CA ILE A 38 -3.22 -13.72 -0.97
C ILE A 38 -3.68 -12.28 -0.78
N MET A 39 -3.13 -11.36 -1.57
CA MET A 39 -3.53 -9.95 -1.59
C MET A 39 -3.46 -9.42 -3.02
N ALA A 40 -4.17 -8.33 -3.30
CA ALA A 40 -4.08 -7.65 -4.58
C ALA A 40 -2.66 -7.10 -4.78
N GLU A 41 -2.18 -7.11 -6.02
CA GLU A 41 -0.84 -6.60 -6.34
C GLU A 41 -0.71 -5.11 -6.00
N GLU A 42 -1.74 -4.30 -6.29
CA GLU A 42 -1.79 -2.88 -5.92
C GLU A 42 -1.64 -2.65 -4.40
N GLU A 43 -2.28 -3.51 -3.59
CA GLU A 43 -2.18 -3.42 -2.12
C GLU A 43 -0.76 -3.77 -1.65
N LEU A 44 -0.12 -4.75 -2.27
CA LEU A 44 1.26 -5.11 -1.96
C LEU A 44 2.21 -3.95 -2.33
N ALA A 45 2.07 -3.38 -3.52
CA ALA A 45 2.84 -2.22 -3.95
C ALA A 45 2.66 -1.03 -3.00
N GLY A 46 1.42 -0.74 -2.59
CA GLY A 46 1.11 0.31 -1.62
C GLY A 46 1.74 0.08 -0.24
N TRP A 47 1.75 -1.17 0.24
CA TRP A 47 2.44 -1.52 1.49
C TRP A 47 3.95 -1.36 1.38
N HIS A 48 4.56 -1.81 0.28
CA HIS A 48 5.99 -1.64 0.03
C HIS A 48 6.38 -0.16 0.01
N GLU A 49 5.60 0.69 -0.67
CA GLU A 49 5.86 2.13 -0.70
C GLU A 49 5.68 2.76 0.68
N THR A 50 4.64 2.39 1.41
CA THR A 50 4.41 2.89 2.79
C THR A 50 5.59 2.53 3.70
N VAL A 51 6.04 1.27 3.66
CA VAL A 51 7.22 0.83 4.42
C VAL A 51 8.47 1.57 3.96
N HIS A 52 8.66 1.75 2.65
CA HIS A 52 9.80 2.50 2.11
C HIS A 52 9.82 3.94 2.62
N LEU A 53 8.71 4.66 2.51
CA LEU A 53 8.58 6.04 2.97
C LEU A 53 8.83 6.18 4.48
N LEU A 54 8.37 5.21 5.29
CA LEU A 54 8.51 5.24 6.74
C LEU A 54 9.83 4.64 7.27
N SER A 55 10.63 3.99 6.41
CA SER A 55 11.87 3.32 6.80
C SER A 55 12.96 4.27 7.34
N SER A 56 12.94 5.53 6.91
CA SER A 56 13.83 6.58 7.41
C SER A 56 13.12 7.41 8.47
N PRO A 57 13.60 7.46 9.73
CA PRO A 57 12.95 8.22 10.80
C PRO A 57 12.71 9.68 10.42
N ARG A 58 13.71 10.33 9.81
CA ARG A 58 13.61 11.72 9.36
C ARG A 58 12.53 11.91 8.30
N ASN A 59 12.37 10.97 7.37
CA ASN A 59 11.34 11.07 6.35
C ASN A 59 9.95 10.78 6.93
N ALA A 60 9.85 9.80 7.83
CA ALA A 60 8.61 9.48 8.55
C ALA A 60 8.10 10.68 9.33
N ASP A 61 8.95 11.33 10.13
CA ASP A 61 8.58 12.53 10.90
C ASP A 61 8.07 13.65 9.99
N ARG A 62 8.77 13.91 8.89
CA ARG A 62 8.39 14.93 7.91
C ARG A 62 7.03 14.61 7.27
N LEU A 63 6.82 13.38 6.81
CA LEU A 63 5.57 12.98 6.16
C LEU A 63 4.40 13.01 7.13
N LEU A 64 4.57 12.50 8.35
CA LEU A 64 3.54 12.53 9.38
C LEU A 64 3.18 13.97 9.77
N GLN A 65 4.17 14.88 9.85
CA GLN A 65 3.90 16.30 10.05
C GLN A 65 3.10 16.89 8.87
N SER A 66 3.53 16.66 7.63
CA SER A 66 2.81 17.15 6.44
C SER A 66 1.36 16.66 6.38
N VAL A 67 1.10 15.40 6.74
CA VAL A 67 -0.27 14.86 6.82
C VAL A 67 -1.08 15.54 7.92
N ARG A 68 -0.48 15.85 9.08
CA ARG A 68 -1.15 16.62 10.14
C ARG A 68 -1.50 18.03 9.67
N ASP A 69 -0.55 18.74 9.08
CA ASP A 69 -0.75 20.10 8.58
C ASP A 69 -1.88 20.13 7.53
N ALA A 70 -1.90 19.14 6.62
CA ALA A 70 -2.95 18.98 5.62
C ALA A 70 -4.35 18.80 6.25
N LYS A 71 -4.47 17.93 7.27
CA LYS A 71 -5.72 17.69 7.99
C LYS A 71 -6.21 18.89 8.79
N HIS A 72 -5.30 19.73 9.26
CA HIS A 72 -5.61 20.96 9.99
C HIS A 72 -5.69 22.19 9.08
N SER A 73 -5.89 22.00 7.77
CA SER A 73 -6.01 23.08 6.77
C SER A 73 -4.85 24.09 6.77
N SER A 74 -3.67 23.67 7.22
CA SER A 74 -2.45 24.47 7.25
C SER A 74 -1.63 24.32 5.97
N LEU A 75 -2.31 24.24 4.83
CA LEU A 75 -1.70 24.09 3.50
C LEU A 75 -1.46 25.46 2.86
N GLN A 76 -0.34 25.57 2.14
CA GLN A 76 -0.05 26.74 1.33
C GLN A 76 -0.14 26.38 -0.16
N GLU A 77 -1.06 27.01 -0.87
CA GLU A 77 -1.12 26.90 -2.33
C GLU A 77 0.08 27.59 -2.97
N ARG A 78 0.69 26.94 -3.96
CA ARG A 78 1.81 27.50 -4.73
C ARG A 78 1.60 27.16 -6.19
N ILE A 79 1.89 28.14 -7.05
CA ILE A 79 1.93 27.93 -8.49
C ILE A 79 3.17 27.09 -8.80
N LEU A 80 3.01 26.01 -9.55
CA LEU A 80 4.13 25.19 -9.99
C LEU A 80 5.07 26.04 -10.84
N PRO A 81 6.37 26.14 -10.49
CA PRO A 81 7.33 26.85 -11.33
C PRO A 81 7.41 26.13 -12.68
N GLN A 82 7.40 26.89 -13.77
CA GLN A 82 7.59 26.29 -15.09
C GLN A 82 9.00 25.70 -15.19
N PRO A 83 9.16 24.50 -15.78
CA PRO A 83 10.47 23.90 -15.97
C PRO A 83 11.35 24.82 -16.81
N ASP A 84 12.52 25.14 -16.28
CA ASP A 84 13.49 26.04 -16.87
C ASP A 84 14.00 25.44 -18.20
N GLN A 85 13.50 25.96 -19.33
CA GLN A 85 13.78 25.44 -20.68
C GLN A 85 15.25 25.65 -21.09
N ASN A 86 16.07 26.30 -20.26
CA ASN A 86 17.42 26.74 -20.60
C ASN A 86 18.54 25.95 -19.90
N LYS A 87 18.23 24.78 -19.33
CA LYS A 87 19.21 23.94 -18.60
C LYS A 87 19.65 22.67 -19.34
N ALA A 88 19.47 22.64 -20.66
CA ALA A 88 20.03 21.63 -21.56
C ALA A 88 21.06 22.28 -22.50
N LEU A 89 22.24 22.57 -21.97
CA LEU A 89 23.49 22.78 -22.71
C LEU A 89 24.61 22.03 -21.99
#